data_AF-A0A7Y4SX28-F1
#
_entry.id   AF-A0A7Y4SX28-F1
#
_cell.length_a   1.000
_cell.length_b   1.000
_cell.length_c   1.000
_cell.angle_alpha   90.00
_cell.angle_beta   90.00
_cell.angle_gamma   90.00
#
_symmetry.space_group_name_H-M   'P 1'
#
loop_
_entity.id
_entity.type
_entity.pdbx_description
1 polymer ?
#
loop_
_entity_poly.entity_id
_entity_poly.type
_entity_poly.pdbx_seq_one_letter_code
_entity_poly.pdbx_strand_id
1 'polypeptide(L)'
;MFSARVTRGVEVALFLGLVSPLLVEWFETVSASSRLSYALLVPALALVLAVRAAPARLSGAAAAAPSKGTVAAALAAFLPALFALSAALALLAGSLSSVFTLSLLAVPLAALAFTARLVGPAGVRRFAPALMLLFLMVPPPMPVMDRVNPFLIQASGSAAVTLLTPFDPEVGWAGSNLLFRGWTLIVAEACSGSGTFLMLGVLCAFLAGLFRMRPLTAGALLLVALPLTLLVNGVRIASSALIIARFGAAAGEGLAHELLGQAVVITGAALLVLAVERWTARGAEARA
;
A
#
# COMPACT_ATOMS: atom_id res chain seq x y z
N MET A 1 -27.97 15.75 28.52
CA MET A 1 -27.00 14.65 28.33
C MET A 1 -27.05 14.20 26.88
N PHE A 2 -25.96 14.32 26.12
CA PHE A 2 -25.91 13.80 24.75
C PHE A 2 -25.98 12.27 24.75
N SER A 3 -26.66 11.68 23.77
CA SER A 3 -26.63 10.23 23.56
C SER A 3 -25.19 9.77 23.27
N ALA A 4 -24.82 8.57 23.75
CA ALA A 4 -23.50 8.00 23.51
C ALA A 4 -23.12 7.91 22.03
N ARG A 5 -24.09 7.92 21.10
CA ARG A 5 -23.80 8.02 19.65
C ARG A 5 -23.38 9.42 19.22
N VAL A 6 -24.01 10.46 19.78
CA VAL A 6 -23.70 11.86 19.47
C VAL A 6 -22.32 12.20 19.99
N THR A 7 -21.98 11.78 21.22
CA THR A 7 -20.63 12.00 21.77
C THR A 7 -19.55 11.36 20.90
N ARG A 8 -19.77 10.11 20.45
CA ARG A 8 -18.84 9.41 19.55
C ARG A 8 -18.68 10.10 18.20
N GLY A 9 -19.78 10.61 17.63
CA GLY A 9 -19.73 11.38 16.38
C GLY A 9 -18.93 12.67 16.53
N VAL A 10 -19.10 13.38 17.64
CA VAL A 10 -18.35 14.61 17.95
C VAL A 10 -16.86 14.31 18.13
N GLU A 11 -16.49 13.25 18.86
CA GLU A 11 -15.08 12.86 19.04
C GLU A 11 -14.37 12.59 17.70
N VAL A 12 -15.01 11.84 16.79
CA VAL A 12 -14.47 11.55 15.46
C VAL A 12 -14.37 12.84 14.64
N ALA A 13 -15.39 13.69 14.67
CA ALA A 13 -15.37 14.97 13.95
C ALA A 13 -14.26 15.91 14.46
N LEU A 14 -14.06 16.00 15.77
CA LEU A 14 -12.98 16.77 16.37
C LEU A 14 -11.60 16.22 15.97
N PHE A 15 -11.43 14.89 15.99
CA PHE A 15 -10.19 14.27 15.54
C PHE A 15 -9.93 14.56 14.05
N LEU A 16 -10.93 14.40 13.19
CA LEU A 16 -10.81 14.71 11.76
C LEU A 16 -10.51 16.19 11.52
N GLY A 17 -11.10 17.09 12.30
CA GLY A 17 -10.77 18.51 12.28
C GLY A 17 -9.31 18.76 12.65
N LEU A 18 -8.83 18.11 13.72
CA LEU A 18 -7.45 18.21 14.19
C LEU A 18 -6.44 17.73 13.15
N VAL A 19 -6.69 16.60 12.49
CA VAL A 19 -5.77 16.03 11.48
C VAL A 19 -6.04 16.53 10.06
N SER A 20 -7.03 17.39 9.84
CA SER A 20 -7.38 17.85 8.49
C SER A 20 -6.23 18.53 7.74
N PRO A 21 -5.40 19.40 8.34
CA PRO A 21 -4.27 20.00 7.63
C PRO A 21 -3.24 18.94 7.21
N LEU A 22 -3.00 17.96 8.08
CA LEU A 22 -2.11 16.83 7.82
C LEU A 22 -2.63 15.93 6.68
N LEU A 23 -3.94 15.76 6.57
CA LEU A 23 -4.56 15.01 5.47
C LEU A 23 -4.51 15.77 4.13
N VAL A 24 -4.59 17.11 4.17
CA VAL A 24 -4.39 17.96 2.98
C VAL A 24 -2.94 17.86 2.52
N GLU A 25 -1.98 18.06 3.42
CA GLU A 25 -0.55 17.91 3.13
C GLU A 25 -0.23 16.49 2.61
N TRP A 26 -0.84 15.46 3.20
CA TRP A 26 -0.75 14.09 2.69
C TRP A 26 -1.25 13.99 1.26
N PHE A 27 -2.45 14.48 0.97
CA PHE A 27 -3.03 14.42 -0.36
C PHE A 27 -2.16 15.13 -1.39
N GLU A 28 -1.69 16.34 -1.10
CA GLU A 28 -0.78 17.10 -1.96
C GLU A 28 0.53 16.33 -2.20
N THR A 29 1.12 15.78 -1.15
CA THR A 29 2.37 15.00 -1.23
C THR A 29 2.23 13.75 -2.09
N VAL A 30 1.17 12.95 -1.87
CA VAL A 30 1.02 11.67 -2.57
C VAL A 30 0.47 11.84 -3.99
N SER A 31 -0.31 12.90 -4.26
CA SER A 31 -0.83 13.18 -5.59
C SER A 31 0.20 13.81 -6.52
N ALA A 32 1.12 14.61 -5.99
CA ALA A 32 2.22 15.20 -6.75
C ALA A 32 3.32 14.18 -7.11
N SER A 33 3.36 13.03 -6.43
CA SER A 33 4.42 12.03 -6.59
C SER A 33 3.94 10.80 -7.35
N SER A 34 4.53 10.54 -8.52
CA SER A 34 4.28 9.29 -9.28
C SER A 34 4.62 8.04 -8.46
N ARG A 35 5.63 8.12 -7.58
CA ARG A 35 6.03 7.04 -6.66
C ARG A 35 4.99 6.78 -5.58
N LEU A 36 4.40 7.83 -4.99
CA LEU A 36 3.53 7.70 -3.81
C LEU A 36 2.03 7.68 -4.14
N SER A 37 1.66 7.90 -5.40
CA SER A 37 0.27 7.89 -5.89
C SER A 37 -0.55 6.66 -5.46
N TYR A 38 0.09 5.51 -5.23
CA TYR A 38 -0.55 4.31 -4.69
C TYR A 38 -1.29 4.55 -3.36
N ALA A 39 -0.80 5.47 -2.53
CA ALA A 39 -1.35 5.75 -1.21
C ALA A 39 -2.77 6.32 -1.30
N LEU A 40 -3.13 7.00 -2.40
CA LEU A 40 -4.48 7.51 -2.64
C LEU A 40 -5.54 6.40 -2.65
N LEU A 41 -5.17 5.19 -3.09
CA LEU A 41 -6.08 4.04 -3.11
C LEU A 41 -6.26 3.41 -1.72
N VAL A 42 -5.30 3.62 -0.81
CA VAL A 42 -5.25 2.90 0.46
C VAL A 42 -6.48 3.15 1.34
N PRO A 43 -6.93 4.41 1.60
CA PRO A 43 -8.12 4.65 2.40
C PRO A 43 -9.39 4.02 1.80
N ALA A 44 -9.53 4.06 0.46
CA ALA A 44 -10.67 3.47 -0.24
C ALA A 44 -10.68 1.94 -0.12
N LEU A 45 -9.54 1.29 -0.33
CA LEU A 45 -9.41 -0.16 -0.19
C LEU A 45 -9.60 -0.62 1.27
N ALA A 46 -9.07 0.15 2.23
CA ALA A 46 -9.28 -0.10 3.66
C ALA A 46 -10.77 0.01 4.01
N LEU A 47 -11.48 1.00 3.46
CA LEU A 47 -12.92 1.14 3.64
C LEU A 47 -13.69 -0.05 3.05
N VAL A 48 -13.33 -0.55 1.86
CA VAL A 48 -13.93 -1.75 1.27
C VAL A 48 -13.77 -2.95 2.20
N LEU A 49 -12.56 -3.18 2.73
CA LEU A 49 -12.31 -4.26 3.68
C LEU A 49 -13.10 -4.07 4.98
N ALA A 50 -13.21 -2.83 5.48
CA ALA A 50 -13.98 -2.52 6.68
C ALA A 50 -15.48 -2.78 6.47
N VAL A 51 -16.06 -2.34 5.35
CA VAL A 51 -17.47 -2.59 5.00
C VAL A 51 -17.74 -4.10 4.87
N ARG A 52 -16.85 -4.85 4.22
CA ARG A 52 -16.97 -6.32 4.12
C ARG A 52 -16.75 -7.05 5.43
N ALA A 53 -16.00 -6.45 6.35
CA ALA A 53 -15.85 -6.97 7.69
C ALA A 53 -17.06 -6.62 8.57
N ALA A 54 -17.80 -5.54 8.31
CA ALA A 54 -18.93 -5.10 9.15
C ALA A 54 -20.08 -6.14 9.20
N PRO A 55 -20.77 -6.31 10.34
CA PRO A 55 -21.88 -7.26 10.42
C PRO A 55 -23.12 -6.72 9.68
N ALA A 56 -23.87 -7.61 9.02
CA ALA A 56 -25.13 -7.29 8.34
C ALA A 56 -26.22 -6.69 9.25
N ARG A 57 -26.03 -6.73 10.57
CA ARG A 57 -26.84 -5.99 11.56
C ARG A 57 -25.92 -5.37 12.60
N LEU A 58 -25.71 -4.06 12.50
CA LEU A 58 -25.27 -3.22 13.62
C LEU A 58 -26.46 -2.82 14.52
N SER A 59 -27.59 -3.51 14.41
CA SER A 59 -28.77 -3.34 15.24
C SER A 59 -28.66 -4.21 16.49
N GLY A 60 -28.27 -3.62 17.62
CA GLY A 60 -28.74 -4.06 18.92
C GLY A 60 -27.96 -5.14 19.68
N ALA A 61 -26.68 -5.39 19.39
CA ALA A 61 -25.85 -6.15 20.33
C ALA A 61 -25.52 -5.26 21.53
N ALA A 62 -26.37 -5.30 22.55
CA ALA A 62 -26.02 -4.88 23.90
C ALA A 62 -24.66 -5.51 24.23
N ALA A 63 -23.68 -4.67 24.58
CA ALA A 63 -22.39 -5.14 25.04
C ALA A 63 -22.63 -6.16 26.16
N ALA A 64 -22.26 -7.43 25.92
CA ALA A 64 -22.22 -8.42 26.98
C ALA A 64 -21.38 -7.81 28.11
N ALA A 65 -21.98 -7.69 29.29
CA ALA A 65 -21.33 -7.07 30.43
C ALA A 65 -19.98 -7.76 30.66
N PRO A 66 -18.86 -7.02 30.77
CA PRO A 66 -17.57 -7.62 30.99
C PRO A 66 -17.63 -8.43 32.29
N SER A 67 -17.20 -9.69 32.25
CA SER A 67 -17.00 -10.48 33.46
C SER A 67 -16.03 -9.71 34.35
N LYS A 68 -16.54 -9.15 35.45
CA LYS A 68 -15.74 -8.40 36.41
C LYS A 68 -14.65 -9.34 36.94
N GLY A 69 -13.38 -9.02 36.71
CA GLY A 69 -12.26 -9.59 37.48
C GLY A 69 -11.18 -10.38 36.75
N THR A 70 -11.13 -10.44 35.42
CA THR A 70 -10.00 -11.07 34.70
C THR A 70 -9.01 -10.05 34.17
N VAL A 71 -7.71 -10.36 34.25
CA VAL A 71 -6.60 -9.58 33.65
C VAL A 71 -6.87 -9.23 32.19
N ALA A 72 -7.56 -10.11 31.45
CA ALA A 72 -8.00 -9.88 30.08
C ALA A 72 -8.95 -8.68 29.91
N ALA A 73 -9.85 -8.42 30.87
CA ALA A 73 -10.74 -7.26 30.83
C ALA A 73 -9.99 -5.95 31.13
N ALA A 74 -9.00 -5.99 32.03
CA ALA A 74 -8.12 -4.84 32.29
C ALA A 74 -7.22 -4.53 31.08
N LEU A 75 -6.63 -5.55 30.45
CA LEU A 75 -5.84 -5.38 29.21
C LEU A 75 -6.69 -4.87 28.04
N ALA A 76 -7.93 -5.35 27.92
CA ALA A 76 -8.89 -4.88 26.92
C ALA A 76 -9.28 -3.40 27.11
N ALA A 77 -9.35 -2.92 28.35
CA ALA A 77 -9.63 -1.52 28.68
C ALA A 77 -8.41 -0.61 28.45
N PHE A 78 -7.19 -1.15 28.55
CA PHE A 78 -5.95 -0.39 28.34
C PHE A 78 -5.62 -0.18 26.85
N LEU A 79 -5.97 -1.13 25.98
CA LEU A 79 -5.65 -1.08 24.55
C LEU A 79 -6.07 0.22 23.83
N PRO A 80 -7.32 0.72 23.98
CA PRO A 80 -7.73 1.96 23.33
C PRO A 80 -6.95 3.18 23.82
N ALA A 81 -6.66 3.25 25.13
CA ALA A 81 -5.89 4.33 25.73
C ALA A 81 -4.43 4.31 25.24
N LEU A 82 -3.84 3.11 25.15
CA LEU A 82 -2.50 2.93 24.59
C LEU A 82 -2.42 3.42 23.14
N PHE A 83 -3.33 2.99 22.26
CA PHE A 83 -3.33 3.44 20.86
C PHE A 83 -3.61 4.94 20.71
N ALA A 84 -4.51 5.50 21.53
CA ALA A 84 -4.78 6.93 21.54
C ALA A 84 -3.55 7.73 22.00
N LEU A 85 -2.85 7.27 23.03
CA LEU A 85 -1.60 7.87 23.50
C LEU A 85 -0.51 7.76 22.42
N SER A 86 -0.36 6.60 21.77
CA SER A 86 0.59 6.44 20.67
C SER A 86 0.27 7.37 19.50
N ALA A 87 -1.01 7.55 19.14
CA ALA A 87 -1.42 8.49 18.10
C ALA A 87 -1.08 9.94 18.48
N ALA A 88 -1.37 10.34 19.72
CA ALA A 88 -1.06 11.67 20.23
C ALA A 88 0.46 11.92 20.26
N LEU A 89 1.25 10.95 20.72
CA LEU A 89 2.71 11.03 20.74
C LEU A 89 3.30 11.09 19.33
N ALA A 90 2.78 10.30 18.38
CA ALA A 90 3.21 10.36 16.99
C ALA A 90 2.92 11.74 16.36
N LEU A 91 1.71 12.26 16.58
CA LEU A 91 1.32 13.60 16.11
C LEU A 91 2.19 14.69 16.72
N LEU A 92 2.40 14.65 18.05
CA LEU A 92 3.19 15.64 18.77
C LEU A 92 4.67 15.56 18.34
N ALA A 93 5.27 14.37 18.36
CA ALA A 93 6.67 14.19 17.99
C ALA A 93 6.92 14.57 16.53
N GLY A 94 6.04 14.17 15.61
CA GLY A 94 6.14 14.55 14.19
C GLY A 94 6.01 16.06 13.99
N SER A 95 5.08 16.71 14.69
CA SER A 95 4.89 18.16 14.60
C SER A 95 6.08 18.93 15.19
N LEU A 96 6.61 18.49 16.34
CA LEU A 96 7.77 19.13 16.98
C LEU A 96 9.08 18.91 16.21
N SER A 97 9.22 17.76 15.54
CA SER A 97 10.41 17.44 14.74
C SER A 97 10.29 17.85 13.27
N SER A 98 9.14 18.38 12.85
CA SER A 98 8.82 18.64 11.43
C SER A 98 8.95 17.39 10.53
N VAL A 99 8.70 16.20 11.10
CA VAL A 99 8.73 14.92 10.38
C VAL A 99 7.30 14.51 10.02
N PHE A 100 6.88 14.87 8.81
CA PHE A 100 5.55 14.61 8.27
C PHE A 100 5.09 13.15 8.43
N THR A 101 5.92 12.18 8.04
CA THR A 101 5.59 10.75 8.12
C THR A 101 5.27 10.29 9.55
N LEU A 102 5.95 10.87 10.54
CA LEU A 102 5.74 10.55 11.95
C LEU A 102 4.39 11.12 12.43
N SER A 103 4.07 12.36 12.03
CA SER A 103 2.75 12.95 12.29
C SER A 103 1.63 12.11 11.67
N LEU A 104 1.80 11.70 10.41
CA LEU A 104 0.80 10.94 9.65
C LEU A 104 0.49 9.57 10.27
N LEU A 105 1.45 8.95 10.98
CA LEU A 105 1.25 7.71 11.72
C LEU A 105 0.16 7.83 12.81
N ALA A 106 -0.16 9.04 13.25
CA ALA A 106 -1.27 9.29 14.17
C ALA A 106 -2.62 8.86 13.61
N VAL A 107 -2.84 8.94 12.29
CA VAL A 107 -4.13 8.61 11.65
C VAL A 107 -4.46 7.10 11.75
N PRO A 108 -3.59 6.16 11.32
CA PRO A 108 -3.89 4.74 11.46
C PRO A 108 -3.88 4.29 12.93
N LEU A 109 -3.06 4.89 13.79
CA LEU A 109 -3.08 4.64 15.24
C LEU A 109 -4.39 5.10 15.90
N ALA A 110 -4.93 6.26 15.49
CA ALA A 110 -6.23 6.72 15.95
C ALA A 110 -7.36 5.80 15.45
N ALA A 111 -7.29 5.31 14.21
CA ALA A 111 -8.25 4.33 13.70
C ALA A 111 -8.26 3.03 14.53
N LEU A 112 -7.08 2.56 14.96
CA LEU A 112 -6.94 1.46 15.92
C LEU A 112 -7.59 1.80 17.27
N ALA A 113 -7.31 2.98 17.81
CA ALA A 113 -7.86 3.45 19.09
C ALA A 113 -9.40 3.51 19.05
N PHE A 114 -9.97 4.12 18.01
CA PHE A 114 -11.41 4.18 17.81
C PHE A 114 -11.99 2.79 17.62
N THR A 115 -11.38 1.91 16.83
CA THR A 115 -11.90 0.54 16.65
C THR A 115 -11.89 -0.24 17.97
N ALA A 116 -10.80 -0.16 18.73
CA ALA A 116 -10.66 -0.80 20.02
C ALA A 116 -11.68 -0.27 21.04
N ARG A 117 -11.92 1.05 21.06
CA ARG A 117 -12.89 1.68 21.98
C ARG A 117 -14.35 1.40 21.60
N LEU A 118 -14.67 1.46 20.31
CA LEU A 118 -16.04 1.44 19.80
C LEU A 118 -16.58 0.02 19.63
N VAL A 119 -15.71 -0.92 19.25
CA VAL A 119 -16.08 -2.31 18.92
C VAL A 119 -15.45 -3.31 19.89
N GLY A 120 -14.36 -2.93 20.57
CA GLY A 120 -13.62 -3.81 21.47
C GLY A 120 -12.45 -4.54 20.79
N PRO A 121 -11.66 -5.32 21.54
CA PRO A 121 -10.51 -6.06 21.01
C PRO A 121 -10.86 -7.07 19.91
N ALA A 122 -12.04 -7.70 20.02
CA ALA A 122 -12.56 -8.58 18.97
C ALA A 122 -12.83 -7.81 17.66
N GLY A 123 -13.23 -6.54 17.76
CA GLY A 123 -13.34 -5.62 16.64
C GLY A 123 -12.01 -5.34 15.96
N VAL A 124 -10.95 -5.09 16.73
CA VAL A 124 -9.60 -4.88 16.19
C VAL A 124 -9.14 -6.09 15.37
N ARG A 125 -9.33 -7.31 15.88
CA ARG A 125 -9.01 -8.54 15.14
C ARG A 125 -9.87 -8.69 13.88
N ARG A 126 -11.15 -8.34 13.97
CA ARG A 126 -12.11 -8.42 12.85
C ARG A 126 -11.78 -7.44 11.73
N PHE A 127 -11.40 -6.22 12.06
CA PHE A 127 -11.03 -5.17 11.12
C PHE A 127 -9.52 -5.13 10.83
N ALA A 128 -8.74 -6.09 11.33
CA ALA A 128 -7.29 -6.11 11.19
C ALA A 128 -6.80 -5.93 9.74
N PRO A 129 -7.39 -6.58 8.72
CA PRO A 129 -6.95 -6.35 7.33
C PRO A 129 -7.13 -4.90 6.87
N ALA A 130 -8.26 -4.26 7.23
CA ALA A 130 -8.53 -2.86 6.90
C ALA A 130 -7.58 -1.92 7.64
N LEU A 131 -7.36 -2.17 8.93
CA LEU A 131 -6.47 -1.38 9.77
C LEU A 131 -5.00 -1.50 9.32
N MET A 132 -4.54 -2.71 9.01
CA MET A 132 -3.20 -2.95 8.46
C MET A 132 -3.00 -2.25 7.12
N LEU A 133 -4.01 -2.31 6.24
CA LEU A 133 -3.96 -1.61 4.96
C LEU A 133 -3.84 -0.10 5.17
N LEU A 134 -4.57 0.47 6.13
CA LEU A 134 -4.51 1.90 6.45
C LEU A 134 -3.11 2.37 6.88
N PHE A 135 -2.29 1.51 7.49
CA PHE A 135 -0.87 1.86 7.75
C PHE A 135 -0.07 2.09 6.47
N LEU A 136 -0.43 1.46 5.35
CA LEU A 136 0.27 1.62 4.08
C LEU A 136 -0.01 2.98 3.40
N MET A 137 -0.93 3.80 3.93
CA MET A 137 -1.09 5.18 3.45
C MET A 137 0.04 6.08 3.94
N VAL A 138 0.76 5.68 4.99
CA VAL A 138 1.94 6.36 5.49
C VAL A 138 3.09 6.05 4.55
N PRO A 139 3.66 7.04 3.84
CA PRO A 139 4.78 6.80 2.93
C PRO A 139 5.95 6.17 3.67
N PRO A 140 6.67 5.21 3.06
CA PRO A 140 7.87 4.65 3.67
C PRO A 140 8.91 5.76 3.90
N PRO A 141 9.66 5.71 5.02
CA PRO A 141 10.73 6.68 5.26
C PRO A 141 11.75 6.68 4.12
N MET A 142 12.14 7.86 3.63
CA MET A 142 13.11 8.00 2.53
C MET A 142 14.40 7.19 2.71
N PRO A 143 15.03 7.13 3.91
CA PRO A 143 16.23 6.32 4.11
C PRO A 143 16.05 4.83 3.83
N VAL A 144 14.83 4.30 3.95
CA VAL A 144 14.51 2.92 3.56
C VAL A 144 14.48 2.80 2.04
N MET A 145 13.82 3.74 1.36
CA MET A 145 13.72 3.75 -0.10
C MET A 145 15.08 3.96 -0.76
N ASP A 146 15.96 4.78 -0.19
CA ASP A 146 17.31 5.02 -0.72
C ASP A 146 18.17 3.75 -0.73
N ARG A 147 17.86 2.78 0.14
CA ARG A 147 18.52 1.45 0.15
C ARG A 147 17.86 0.46 -0.81
N VAL A 148 16.55 0.57 -1.01
CA VAL A 148 15.77 -0.35 -1.84
C VAL A 148 15.86 0.02 -3.34
N ASN A 149 15.85 1.32 -3.66
CA ASN A 149 15.83 1.81 -5.03
C ASN A 149 17.00 1.32 -5.90
N PRO A 150 18.26 1.33 -5.44
CA PRO A 150 19.37 0.86 -6.26
C PRO A 150 19.22 -0.62 -6.64
N PHE A 151 18.73 -1.44 -5.70
CA PHE A 151 18.44 -2.84 -5.97
C PHE A 151 17.34 -3.00 -7.03
N LEU A 152 16.23 -2.25 -6.90
CA LEU A 152 15.14 -2.32 -7.87
C LEU A 152 15.55 -1.85 -9.26
N ILE A 153 16.36 -0.79 -9.36
CA ILE A 153 16.93 -0.29 -10.62
C ILE A 153 17.78 -1.38 -11.28
N GLN A 154 18.75 -1.93 -10.56
CA GLN A 154 19.65 -2.95 -11.09
C GLN A 154 18.91 -4.23 -11.49
N ALA A 155 18.00 -4.71 -10.65
CA ALA A 155 17.28 -5.95 -10.90
C ALA A 155 16.26 -5.81 -12.05
N SER A 156 15.56 -4.67 -12.13
CA SER A 156 14.67 -4.38 -13.27
C SER A 156 15.46 -4.19 -14.57
N GLY A 157 16.64 -3.57 -14.50
CA GLY A 157 17.55 -3.43 -15.63
C GLY A 157 18.02 -4.79 -16.16
N SER A 158 18.41 -5.70 -15.28
CA SER A 158 18.75 -7.08 -15.64
C SER A 158 17.58 -7.83 -16.29
N ALA A 159 16.36 -7.66 -15.75
CA ALA A 159 15.15 -8.21 -16.36
C ALA A 159 14.92 -7.62 -17.76
N ALA A 160 15.12 -6.32 -17.95
CA ALA A 160 15.00 -5.66 -19.25
C ALA A 160 16.04 -6.15 -20.27
N VAL A 161 17.31 -6.29 -19.87
CA VAL A 161 18.37 -6.90 -20.69
C VAL A 161 17.94 -8.28 -21.18
N THR A 162 17.49 -9.13 -20.26
CA THR A 162 17.04 -10.50 -20.59
C THR A 162 15.89 -10.50 -21.60
N LEU A 163 14.94 -9.57 -21.45
CA LEU A 163 13.82 -9.42 -22.39
C LEU A 163 14.25 -8.87 -23.76
N LEU A 164 15.34 -8.10 -23.82
CA LEU A 164 15.85 -7.45 -25.03
C LEU A 164 16.90 -8.27 -25.79
N THR A 165 17.59 -9.20 -25.13
CA THR A 165 18.63 -10.04 -25.76
C THR A 165 18.18 -10.71 -27.07
N PRO A 166 16.93 -11.20 -27.23
CA PRO A 166 16.47 -11.75 -28.51
C PRO A 166 16.39 -10.73 -29.65
N PHE A 167 16.30 -9.44 -29.35
CA PHE A 167 16.18 -8.35 -30.32
C PHE A 167 17.52 -7.66 -30.61
N ASP A 168 18.44 -7.68 -29.64
CA ASP A 168 19.80 -7.16 -29.73
C ASP A 168 20.70 -7.97 -28.79
N PRO A 169 21.53 -8.90 -29.29
CA PRO A 169 22.45 -9.67 -28.48
C PRO A 169 23.53 -8.84 -27.78
N GLU A 170 23.78 -7.60 -28.25
CA GLU A 170 24.76 -6.68 -27.68
C GLU A 170 24.16 -5.77 -26.60
N VAL A 171 22.88 -5.97 -26.25
CA VAL A 171 22.21 -5.18 -25.21
C VAL A 171 22.98 -5.24 -23.88
N GLY A 172 23.25 -4.06 -23.32
CA GLY A 172 24.10 -3.91 -22.15
C GLY A 172 23.42 -3.11 -21.04
N TRP A 173 23.92 -3.30 -19.81
CA TRP A 173 23.51 -2.52 -18.65
C TRP A 173 24.73 -2.01 -17.88
N ALA A 174 24.78 -0.70 -17.65
CA ALA A 174 25.87 -0.05 -16.93
C ALA A 174 25.33 0.97 -15.91
N GLY A 175 25.38 0.62 -14.62
CA GLY A 175 24.85 1.45 -13.53
C GLY A 175 23.33 1.58 -13.59
N SER A 176 22.86 2.67 -14.21
CA SER A 176 21.44 2.94 -14.49
C SER A 176 21.15 3.16 -15.98
N ASN A 177 22.12 2.86 -16.84
CA ASN A 177 22.04 3.08 -18.28
C ASN A 177 21.83 1.76 -19.01
N LEU A 178 20.77 1.70 -19.83
CA LEU A 178 20.53 0.62 -20.78
C LEU A 178 21.14 1.02 -22.14
N LEU A 179 22.01 0.18 -22.66
CA LEU A 179 22.62 0.32 -23.98
C LEU A 179 21.88 -0.62 -24.93
N PHE A 180 21.20 -0.08 -25.94
CA PHE A 180 20.38 -0.87 -26.87
C PHE A 180 20.40 -0.26 -28.27
N ARG A 181 20.91 -0.99 -29.27
CA ARG A 181 20.94 -0.60 -30.70
C ARG A 181 21.50 0.82 -30.94
N GLY A 182 22.59 1.17 -30.26
CA GLY A 182 23.24 2.48 -30.35
C GLY A 182 22.57 3.59 -29.52
N TRP A 183 21.46 3.31 -28.83
CA TRP A 183 20.83 4.23 -27.89
C TRP A 183 21.30 3.98 -26.45
N THR A 184 21.45 5.06 -25.70
CA THR A 184 21.69 5.02 -24.25
C THR A 184 20.47 5.57 -23.53
N LEU A 185 19.76 4.72 -22.81
CA LEU A 185 18.57 5.09 -22.04
C LEU A 185 18.92 5.18 -20.56
N ILE A 186 18.75 6.36 -19.98
CA ILE A 186 18.95 6.59 -18.55
C ILE A 186 17.69 6.19 -17.80
N VAL A 187 17.76 5.11 -17.03
CA VAL A 187 16.67 4.67 -16.15
C VAL A 187 16.72 5.52 -14.89
N ALA A 188 16.06 6.67 -14.93
CA ALA A 188 15.93 7.58 -13.80
C ALA A 188 15.05 7.00 -12.69
N GLU A 189 14.95 7.73 -11.58
CA GLU A 189 14.20 7.34 -10.40
C GLU A 189 12.72 7.03 -10.67
N ALA A 190 12.09 7.69 -11.66
CA ALA A 190 10.72 7.42 -12.11
C ALA A 190 10.54 6.03 -12.77
N CYS A 191 11.63 5.40 -13.20
CA CYS A 191 11.68 4.05 -13.78
C CYS A 191 12.33 3.03 -12.82
N SER A 192 12.61 3.42 -11.57
CA SER A 192 13.18 2.53 -10.55
C SER A 192 12.29 1.34 -10.18
N GLY A 193 11.00 1.35 -10.56
CA GLY A 193 10.03 0.33 -10.15
C GLY A 193 9.54 0.47 -8.72
N SER A 194 10.03 1.44 -7.95
CA SER A 194 9.62 1.68 -6.55
C SER A 194 8.13 2.00 -6.39
N GLY A 195 7.56 2.84 -7.26
CA GLY A 195 6.11 3.08 -7.27
C GLY A 195 5.31 1.82 -7.58
N THR A 196 5.75 1.04 -8.56
CA THR A 196 5.16 -0.28 -8.91
C THR A 196 5.24 -1.25 -7.74
N PHE A 197 6.37 -1.28 -7.01
CA PHE A 197 6.58 -2.12 -5.84
C PHE A 197 5.58 -1.80 -4.73
N LEU A 198 5.45 -0.53 -4.37
CA LEU A 198 4.53 -0.08 -3.33
C LEU A 198 3.08 -0.34 -3.72
N MET A 199 2.71 -0.05 -4.97
CA MET A 199 1.37 -0.32 -5.49
C MET A 199 1.04 -1.82 -5.47
N LEU A 200 1.90 -2.68 -6.00
CA LEU A 200 1.67 -4.13 -5.99
C LEU A 200 1.69 -4.69 -4.57
N GLY A 201 2.50 -4.15 -3.66
CA GLY A 201 2.48 -4.49 -2.24
C GLY A 201 1.14 -4.18 -1.57
N VAL A 202 0.59 -2.99 -1.81
CA VAL A 202 -0.76 -2.60 -1.35
C VAL A 202 -1.84 -3.51 -1.95
N LEU A 203 -1.74 -3.83 -3.24
CA LEU A 203 -2.67 -4.73 -3.90
C LEU A 203 -2.60 -6.14 -3.31
N CYS A 204 -1.40 -6.69 -3.08
CA CYS A 204 -1.21 -7.98 -2.40
C CYS A 204 -1.82 -7.97 -0.98
N ALA A 205 -1.57 -6.92 -0.20
CA ALA A 205 -2.14 -6.77 1.15
C ALA A 205 -3.68 -6.71 1.11
N PHE A 206 -4.22 -5.95 0.16
CA PHE A 206 -5.67 -5.86 -0.06
C PHE A 206 -6.27 -7.22 -0.44
N LEU A 207 -5.69 -7.93 -1.41
CA LEU A 207 -6.17 -9.25 -1.85
C LEU A 207 -6.09 -10.28 -0.72
N ALA A 208 -5.00 -10.29 0.05
CA ALA A 208 -4.85 -11.16 1.20
C ALA A 208 -5.97 -10.92 2.24
N GLY A 209 -6.30 -9.65 2.51
CA GLY A 209 -7.41 -9.26 3.37
C GLY A 209 -8.78 -9.62 2.79
N LEU A 210 -8.98 -9.37 1.50
CA LEU A 210 -10.24 -9.60 0.78
C LEU A 210 -10.63 -11.07 0.78
N PHE A 211 -9.67 -11.95 0.51
CA PHE A 211 -9.84 -13.41 0.49
C PHE A 211 -9.60 -14.08 1.84
N ARG A 212 -9.41 -13.30 2.92
CA ARG A 212 -9.18 -13.79 4.30
C ARG A 212 -8.10 -14.87 4.38
N MET A 213 -6.98 -14.63 3.70
CA MET A 213 -5.86 -15.57 3.65
C MET A 213 -5.25 -15.79 5.03
N ARG A 214 -4.74 -17.01 5.28
CA ARG A 214 -3.97 -17.29 6.50
C ARG A 214 -2.67 -16.48 6.49
N PRO A 215 -2.08 -16.12 7.66
CA PRO A 215 -0.91 -15.24 7.72
C PRO A 215 0.27 -15.68 6.85
N LEU A 216 0.58 -16.99 6.82
CA LEU A 216 1.65 -17.53 5.99
C LEU A 216 1.37 -17.34 4.49
N THR A 217 0.14 -17.59 4.05
CA THR A 217 -0.27 -17.37 2.65
C THR A 217 -0.26 -15.89 2.29
N ALA A 218 -0.75 -15.02 3.19
CA ALA A 218 -0.71 -13.58 3.01
C ALA A 218 0.74 -13.06 2.89
N GLY A 219 1.64 -13.57 3.74
CA GLY A 219 3.07 -13.27 3.67
C GLY A 219 3.71 -13.75 2.36
N ALA A 220 3.39 -14.96 1.91
CA ALA A 220 3.85 -15.47 0.62
C ALA A 220 3.36 -14.60 -0.56
N LEU A 221 2.10 -14.14 -0.53
CA LEU A 221 1.56 -13.24 -1.56
C LEU A 221 2.27 -11.88 -1.55
N LEU A 222 2.60 -11.34 -0.38
CA LEU A 222 3.40 -10.11 -0.30
C LEU A 222 4.81 -10.31 -0.88
N LEU A 223 5.43 -11.47 -0.66
CA LEU A 223 6.74 -11.79 -1.25
C LEU A 223 6.68 -11.87 -2.78
N VAL A 224 5.53 -12.22 -3.38
CA VAL A 224 5.33 -12.20 -4.84
C VAL A 224 5.35 -10.78 -5.42
N ALA A 225 5.06 -9.75 -4.62
CA ALA A 225 5.08 -8.36 -5.11
C ALA A 225 6.46 -7.97 -5.65
N LEU A 226 7.54 -8.44 -5.03
CA LEU A 226 8.91 -8.13 -5.45
C LEU A 226 9.25 -8.68 -6.85
N PRO A 227 9.22 -10.00 -7.12
CA PRO A 227 9.54 -10.52 -8.45
C PRO A 227 8.57 -10.02 -9.52
N LEU A 228 7.29 -9.83 -9.18
CA LEU A 228 6.32 -9.26 -10.12
C LEU A 228 6.67 -7.81 -10.47
N THR A 229 7.11 -7.00 -9.50
CA THR A 229 7.60 -5.64 -9.77
C THR A 229 8.77 -5.65 -10.73
N LEU A 230 9.77 -6.52 -10.51
CA LEU A 230 10.94 -6.60 -11.37
C LEU A 230 10.56 -6.98 -12.81
N LEU A 231 9.62 -7.91 -12.96
CA LEU A 231 9.11 -8.31 -14.26
C LEU A 231 8.34 -7.16 -14.95
N VAL A 232 7.35 -6.57 -14.26
CA VAL A 232 6.52 -5.48 -14.79
C VAL A 232 7.38 -4.28 -15.16
N ASN A 233 8.32 -3.90 -14.30
CA ASN A 233 9.22 -2.77 -14.56
C ASN A 233 10.26 -3.10 -15.64
N GLY A 234 10.76 -4.34 -15.68
CA GLY A 234 11.62 -4.82 -16.78
C GLY A 234 10.92 -4.76 -18.13
N VAL A 235 9.66 -5.19 -18.20
CA VAL A 235 8.81 -5.06 -19.41
C VAL A 235 8.63 -3.60 -19.79
N ARG A 236 8.38 -2.69 -18.84
CA ARG A 236 8.26 -1.26 -19.11
C ARG A 236 9.54 -0.68 -19.73
N ILE A 237 10.71 -0.99 -19.14
CA ILE A 237 12.02 -0.54 -19.64
C ILE A 237 12.27 -1.11 -21.05
N ALA A 238 12.08 -2.42 -21.24
CA ALA A 238 12.27 -3.08 -22.53
C ALA A 238 11.33 -2.52 -23.61
N SER A 239 10.05 -2.31 -23.29
CA SER A 239 9.07 -1.72 -24.21
C SER A 239 9.45 -0.30 -24.61
N SER A 240 9.93 0.50 -23.64
CA SER A 240 10.40 1.87 -23.91
C SER A 240 11.61 1.87 -24.85
N ALA A 241 12.57 0.95 -24.63
CA ALA A 241 13.75 0.80 -25.48
C ALA A 241 13.39 0.39 -26.92
N LEU A 242 12.46 -0.55 -27.08
CA LEU A 242 11.97 -0.97 -28.39
C LEU A 242 11.27 0.17 -29.14
N ILE A 243 10.46 0.97 -28.44
CA ILE A 243 9.78 2.13 -29.02
C ILE A 243 10.78 3.19 -29.47
N ILE A 244 11.75 3.54 -28.61
CA ILE A 244 12.79 4.51 -28.96
C ILE A 244 13.63 4.03 -30.14
N ALA A 245 14.04 2.76 -30.15
CA ALA A 245 14.83 2.20 -31.25
C ALA A 245 14.07 2.19 -32.59
N ARG A 246 12.74 2.12 -32.57
CA ARG A 246 11.91 2.08 -33.80
C ARG A 246 11.44 3.45 -34.27
N PHE A 247 11.08 4.33 -33.34
CA PHE A 247 10.39 5.60 -33.62
C PHE A 247 11.22 6.84 -33.23
N GLY A 248 12.41 6.66 -32.68
CA GLY A 248 13.31 7.71 -32.23
C GLY A 248 13.05 8.16 -30.79
N ALA A 249 13.95 9.00 -30.26
CA ALA A 249 13.94 9.45 -28.86
C ALA A 249 12.63 10.13 -28.45
N ALA A 250 12.03 10.95 -29.32
CA ALA A 250 10.79 11.67 -29.03
C ALA A 250 9.60 10.75 -28.70
N ALA A 251 9.60 9.50 -29.19
CA ALA A 251 8.57 8.52 -28.88
C ALA A 251 8.71 7.91 -27.48
N GLY A 252 9.88 8.08 -26.85
CA GLY A 252 10.17 7.60 -25.49
C GLY A 252 9.92 8.62 -24.39
N GLU A 253 9.36 9.78 -24.72
CA GLU A 253 9.17 10.91 -23.81
C GLU A 253 7.70 11.33 -23.69
N GLY A 254 7.42 12.19 -22.71
CA GLY A 254 6.11 12.80 -22.51
C GLY A 254 4.98 11.80 -22.26
N LEU A 255 3.78 12.14 -22.76
CA LEU A 255 2.55 11.39 -22.50
C LEU A 255 2.63 9.93 -22.96
N ALA A 256 3.31 9.64 -24.08
CA ALA A 256 3.44 8.28 -24.60
C ALA A 256 4.19 7.37 -23.62
N HIS A 257 5.28 7.87 -23.02
CA HIS A 257 6.04 7.15 -22.01
C HIS A 257 5.20 6.89 -20.75
N GLU A 258 4.46 7.90 -20.28
CA GLU A 258 3.62 7.78 -19.09
C GLU A 258 2.49 6.77 -19.29
N LEU A 259 1.78 6.83 -20.42
CA LEU A 259 0.70 5.91 -20.74
C LEU A 259 1.21 4.47 -20.89
N LEU A 260 2.35 4.27 -21.54
CA LEU A 260 2.98 2.94 -21.62
C LEU A 260 3.31 2.40 -20.23
N GLY A 261 3.93 3.24 -19.39
CA GLY A 261 4.27 2.87 -18.01
C GLY A 261 3.03 2.45 -17.22
N GLN A 262 1.97 3.25 -17.28
CA GLN A 262 0.71 2.95 -16.60
C GLN A 262 0.05 1.68 -17.16
N ALA A 263 0.00 1.51 -18.48
CA ALA A 263 -0.61 0.34 -19.11
C ALA A 263 0.06 -0.97 -18.69
N VAL A 264 1.40 -1.00 -18.67
CA VAL A 264 2.16 -2.19 -18.25
C VAL A 264 1.92 -2.51 -16.76
N VAL A 265 1.89 -1.48 -15.91
CA VAL A 265 1.63 -1.62 -14.48
C VAL A 265 0.21 -2.11 -14.20
N ILE A 266 -0.79 -1.54 -14.87
CA ILE A 266 -2.21 -1.97 -14.75
C ILE A 266 -2.37 -3.41 -15.24
N THR A 267 -1.72 -3.77 -16.34
CA THR A 267 -1.74 -5.16 -16.86
C THR A 267 -1.15 -6.13 -15.84
N GLY A 268 0.00 -5.80 -15.25
CA GLY A 268 0.61 -6.61 -14.19
C GLY A 268 -0.30 -6.76 -12.96
N ALA A 269 -0.94 -5.67 -12.53
CA ALA A 269 -1.91 -5.70 -11.43
C ALA A 269 -3.14 -6.56 -11.76
N ALA A 270 -3.70 -6.45 -12.96
CA ALA A 270 -4.84 -7.25 -13.40
C ALA A 270 -4.50 -8.75 -13.44
N LEU A 271 -3.32 -9.10 -13.96
CA LEU A 271 -2.85 -10.49 -13.98
C LEU A 271 -2.67 -11.06 -12.56
N LEU A 272 -2.16 -10.25 -11.62
CA LEU A 272 -2.07 -10.63 -10.21
C LEU A 272 -3.45 -10.92 -9.60
N VAL A 273 -4.43 -10.03 -9.82
CA VAL A 273 -5.80 -10.23 -9.34
C VAL A 273 -6.39 -11.53 -9.89
N LEU A 274 -6.30 -11.75 -11.21
CA LEU A 274 -6.80 -12.96 -11.86
C LEU A 274 -6.11 -14.23 -11.34
N ALA A 275 -4.79 -14.18 -11.12
CA ALA A 275 -4.03 -15.31 -10.59
C ALA A 275 -4.48 -15.67 -9.17
N VAL A 276 -4.66 -14.65 -8.31
CA VAL A 276 -5.12 -14.85 -6.93
C VAL A 276 -6.56 -15.35 -6.89
N GLU A 277 -7.44 -14.80 -7.72
CA GLU A 277 -8.84 -15.24 -7.81
C GLU A 277 -8.92 -16.72 -8.24
N ARG A 278 -8.19 -17.12 -9.29
CA ARG A 278 -8.16 -18.52 -9.73
C ARG A 278 -7.55 -19.45 -8.68
N TRP A 279 -6.49 -19.02 -8.00
CA TRP A 279 -5.84 -19.81 -6.96
C TRP A 279 -6.77 -20.04 -5.77
N THR A 280 -7.50 -19.01 -5.34
CA THR A 280 -8.46 -19.11 -4.24
C THR A 280 -9.70 -19.94 -4.62
N ALA A 281 -10.20 -19.82 -5.86
CA ALA A 281 -11.32 -20.63 -6.37
C ALA A 281 -10.99 -22.13 -6.38
N ARG A 282 -9.83 -22.52 -6.95
CA ARG A 282 -9.37 -23.92 -6.95
C ARG A 282 -9.19 -24.49 -5.54
N GLY A 283 -8.67 -23.66 -4.63
CA GLY A 283 -8.52 -24.04 -3.22
C GLY A 283 -9.84 -24.25 -2.49
N ALA A 284 -10.93 -23.62 -2.96
CA ALA A 284 -12.28 -23.85 -2.44
C ALA A 284 -12.89 -25.15 -2.99
N GLU A 285 -12.74 -25.41 -4.28
CA GLU A 285 -13.19 -26.67 -4.92
C GLU A 285 -12.53 -27.90 -4.30
N ALA A 286 -11.21 -27.86 -4.05
CA ALA A 286 -10.48 -28.99 -3.45
C ALA A 286 -10.86 -29.30 -1.99
N ARG A 287 -11.64 -28.42 -1.33
CA ARG A 287 -12.11 -28.60 0.06
C ARG A 287 -13.59 -28.99 0.15
N ALA A 288 -14.32 -28.93 -0.97
CA ALA A 288 -15.72 -29.33 -1.07
C ALA A 288 -15.81 -30.84 -1.38
#